data_AF-A0A095TT07-F1
#
_entry.id   AF-A0A095TT07-F1
#
_cell.length_a   1.000
_cell.length_b   1.000
_cell.length_c   1.000
_cell.angle_alpha   90.00
_cell.angle_beta   90.00
_cell.angle_gamma   90.00
#
_symmetry.space_group_name_H-M   'P 1'
#
loop_
_entity.id
_entity.type
_entity.pdbx_description
1 polymer ?
#
loop_
_entity_poly.entity_id
_entity_poly.type
_entity_poly.pdbx_seq_one_letter_code
_entity_poly.pdbx_strand_id
1 'polypeptide(L)' 'MIQQLSLQEVMCRIQQAETVLTVWLHSMTTDDGKAPDMVDAVLTILSGLADALAMEADL' A
#
# COMPACT_ATOMS: atom_id res chain seq x y z
N MET A 1 -2.25 -6.15 -20.93
CA MET A 1 -3.48 -5.42 -20.55
C MET A 1 -3.23 -4.84 -19.18
N ILE A 2 -3.22 -3.51 -19.05
CA ILE A 2 -3.23 -2.86 -17.75
C ILE A 2 -4.66 -3.04 -17.24
N GLN A 3 -4.86 -3.85 -16.20
CA GLN A 3 -6.17 -3.94 -15.55
C GLN A 3 -6.40 -2.60 -14.86
N GLN A 4 -7.44 -1.87 -15.27
CA GLN A 4 -7.90 -0.70 -14.55
C GLN A 4 -8.36 -1.16 -13.16
N LEU A 5 -7.62 -0.76 -12.14
CA LEU A 5 -8.03 -0.90 -10.75
C LEU A 5 -9.21 0.03 -10.51
N SER A 6 -10.31 -0.49 -9.99
CA SER A 6 -11.44 0.32 -9.57
C SER A 6 -11.07 1.19 -8.36
N LEU A 7 -11.76 2.33 -8.19
CA LEU A 7 -11.58 3.20 -7.03
C LEU A 7 -11.74 2.44 -5.69
N GLN A 8 -12.65 1.47 -5.64
CA GLN A 8 -12.86 0.63 -4.46
C GLN A 8 -11.63 -0.25 -4.15
N GLU A 9 -11.00 -0.83 -5.18
CA GLU A 9 -9.76 -1.62 -5.02
C GLU A 9 -8.59 -0.72 -4.59
N VAL A 10 -8.51 0.50 -5.12
CA VAL A 10 -7.50 1.49 -4.72
C VAL A 10 -7.64 1.83 -3.23
N MET A 11 -8.85 2.19 -2.79
CA MET A 11 -9.13 2.51 -1.38
C MET A 11 -8.83 1.33 -0.46
N CYS A 12 -9.21 0.12 -0.88
CA CYS A 12 -8.95 -1.10 -0.09
C CYS A 12 -7.45 -1.34 0.10
N ARG A 13 -6.65 -1.17 -0.95
CA ARG A 13 -5.19 -1.33 -0.87
C ARG A 13 -4.53 -0.25 0.01
N ILE A 14 -5.02 0.98 -0.02
CA ILE A 14 -4.54 2.05 0.89
C ILE A 14 -4.80 1.64 2.35
N GLN A 15 -6.01 1.19 2.68
CA GLN A 15 -6.34 0.74 4.04
C GLN A 15 -5.50 -0.47 4.48
N GLN A 16 -5.18 -1.38 3.57
CA GLN A 16 -4.27 -2.50 3.85
C GLN A 16 -2.85 -2.01 4.17
N ALA A 17 -2.32 -1.04 3.41
CA ALA A 17 -1.01 -0.45 3.69
C ALA A 17 -0.98 0.26 5.05
N GLU A 18 -2.02 1.04 5.38
CA GLU A 18 -2.16 1.70 6.69
C GLU A 18 -2.21 0.68 7.84
N THR A 19 -2.88 -0.45 7.64
CA THR A 19 -2.95 -1.53 8.64
C THR A 19 -1.58 -2.13 8.89
N VAL A 20 -0.83 -2.44 7.82
CA VAL A 20 0.53 -3.00 7.92
C VAL A 20 1.48 -2.02 8.63
N LEU A 21 1.40 -0.72 8.29
CA LEU A 21 2.19 0.33 8.96
C LEU A 21 1.83 0.49 10.43
N THR A 22 0.54 0.39 10.79
CA THR A 22 0.09 0.49 12.18
C THR A 22 0.59 -0.70 13.01
N VAL A 23 0.51 -1.92 12.46
CA VAL A 23 1.06 -3.12 13.11
C VAL A 23 2.56 -3.00 13.29
N TRP A 24 3.28 -2.51 12.27
CA TRP A 24 4.72 -2.29 12.33
C TRP A 24 5.12 -1.24 13.37
N LEU A 25 4.40 -0.12 13.42
CA LEU A 25 4.63 0.95 14.39
C LEU A 25 4.47 0.45 15.83
N HIS A 26 3.49 -0.43 16.09
CA HIS A 26 3.33 -1.06 17.39
C HIS A 26 4.38 -2.15 17.67
N SER A 27 4.93 -2.82 16.64
CA SER A 27 5.98 -3.84 16.81
C SER A 27 7.40 -3.25 16.95
N MET A 28 7.59 -1.98 16.59
CA MET A 28 8.86 -1.22 16.72
C MET A 28 9.35 -1.00 18.16
N THR A 29 8.70 -1.60 19.17
CA THR A 29 9.21 -1.64 20.56
C THR A 29 10.55 -2.39 20.68
N THR A 30 10.96 -3.11 19.64
CA THR A 30 12.28 -3.72 19.46
C THR A 30 12.68 -3.63 17.98
N ASP A 31 13.90 -3.16 17.70
CA ASP A 31 14.51 -3.27 16.37
C ASP A 31 14.82 -4.75 16.10
N ASP A 32 13.89 -5.44 15.44
CA ASP A 32 13.98 -6.87 15.14
C ASP A 32 14.58 -7.15 13.75
N GLY A 33 15.09 -6.11 13.07
CA GLY A 33 15.71 -6.20 11.75
C GLY A 33 14.73 -6.41 10.60
N LYS A 34 13.41 -6.47 10.84
CA LYS A 34 12.39 -6.71 9.78
C LYS A 34 11.89 -5.44 9.09
N ALA A 35 12.46 -4.28 9.43
CA ALA A 35 12.12 -3.00 8.81
C ALA A 35 12.16 -3.04 7.26
N PRO A 36 13.18 -3.64 6.60
CA PRO A 36 13.23 -3.70 5.14
C PRO A 36 12.07 -4.51 4.53
N ASP A 37 11.74 -5.66 5.12
CA ASP A 37 10.66 -6.54 4.65
C ASP A 37 9.28 -5.87 4.77
N MET A 38 9.06 -5.10 5.85
CA MET A 38 7.83 -4.35 6.06
C MET A 38 7.68 -3.19 5.06
N VAL A 39 8.79 -2.50 4.76
CA VAL A 39 8.81 -1.45 3.74
C VAL A 39 8.51 -2.03 2.35
N ASP A 40 9.11 -3.17 2.00
CA ASP A 40 8.87 -3.84 0.71
C ASP A 40 7.41 -4.28 0.53
N ALA A 41 6.80 -4.82 1.59
CA ALA A 41 5.39 -5.18 1.61
C ALA A 41 4.48 -3.95 1.36
N VAL A 42 4.75 -2.83 2.03
CA VAL A 42 3.99 -1.58 1.85
C VAL A 42 4.17 -1.03 0.42
N LEU A 43 5.39 -1.02 -0.12
CA LEU A 43 5.65 -0.58 -1.49
C LEU A 43 4.91 -1.45 -2.52
N THR A 44 4.87 -2.75 -2.30
CA THR A 44 4.09 -3.69 -3.14
C THR A 44 2.60 -3.39 -3.06
N ILE A 45 2.05 -3.18 -1.86
CA ILE A 45 0.63 -2.83 -1.68
C ILE A 45 0.28 -1.51 -2.36
N LEU A 46 1.18 -0.53 -2.38
CA LEU A 46 0.94 0.78 -2.98
C LEU A 46 1.26 0.85 -4.49
N SER A 47 1.92 -0.16 -5.04
CA SER A 47 2.36 -0.18 -6.44
C SER A 47 1.19 -0.05 -7.44
N GLY A 48 1.31 0.89 -8.38
CA GLY A 48 0.33 1.14 -9.44
C GLY A 48 -0.95 1.85 -8.99
N LEU A 49 -1.09 2.22 -7.70
CA LEU A 49 -2.26 2.97 -7.23
C LEU A 49 -2.31 4.41 -7.77
N ALA A 50 -1.16 5.07 -7.88
CA ALA A 50 -1.06 6.42 -8.43
C ALA A 50 -1.49 6.46 -9.90
N ASP A 51 -1.07 5.46 -10.68
CA ASP A 51 -1.45 5.33 -12.09
C ASP A 51 -2.96 5.06 -12.23
N ALA A 52 -3.53 4.22 -11.36
CA ALA A 52 -4.97 3.96 -11.34
C ALA A 52 -5.80 5.22 -10.99
N LEU A 53 -5.36 6.02 -10.01
CA LEU A 53 -6.01 7.28 -9.65
C LEU A 53 -5.91 8.34 -10.75
N ALA A 54 -4.76 8.43 -11.42
CA ALA A 54 -4.57 9.37 -12.52
C ALA A 54 -5.49 9.06 -13.71
N MET A 55 -5.78 7.78 -13.96
CA MET A 55 -6.71 7.35 -15.03
C MET A 55 -8.18 7.67 -14.72
N GLU A 56 -8.59 7.67 -13.44
CA GLU A 56 -9.95 8.06 -13.03
C GLU A 56 -10.16 9.58 -13.04
N ALA A 57 -9.10 10.38 -12.81
CA ALA A 57 -9.19 11.84 -12.78
C ALA A 57 -9.25 12.50 -14.18
N ASP A 58 -8.97 11.74 -15.23
CA ASP A 58 -8.97 12.18 -16.64
C ASP A 58 -10.30 11.85 -17.36
N LEU A 59 -11.32 11.38 -16.62
CA LEU A 59 -12.71 11.11 -17.04
C LEU A 59 -13.67 12.17 -16.50
#